data_AF-A0A6I2YWZ5-F1
#
_entry.id   AF-A0A6I2YWZ5-F1
#
_cell.length_a   1.000
_cell.length_b   1.000
_cell.length_c   1.000
_cell.angle_alpha   90.00
_cell.angle_beta   90.00
_cell.angle_gamma   90.00
#
_symmetry.space_group_name_H-M   'P 1'
#
loop_
_entity.id
_entity.type
_entity.pdbx_description
1 polymer ?
#
loop_
_entity_poly.entity_id
_entity_poly.type
_entity_poly.pdbx_seq_one_letter_code
_entity_poly.pdbx_strand_id
1 'polypeptide(L)'
;MEHHATRVLESCHSTWLFDDENLMFCRVIKTDHSLSIAASEWTAFCQLEFEEGTDSFVVWLNEDGTRRLRSWRHLDHCDSCGGEATTELDLTAIASLKTD
;
A
#
# COMPACT_ATOMS: atom_id res chain seq x y z
N MET A 1 5.99 -16.04 -17.46
CA MET A 1 5.10 -14.88 -17.68
C MET A 1 5.68 -13.76 -16.84
N GLU A 2 5.93 -12.61 -17.45
CA GLU A 2 6.38 -11.43 -16.72
C GLU A 2 5.14 -10.64 -16.32
N HIS A 3 5.05 -10.25 -15.04
CA HIS A 3 3.94 -9.46 -14.53
C HIS A 3 4.31 -7.99 -14.53
N HIS A 4 3.42 -7.15 -15.04
CA HIS A 4 3.58 -5.70 -15.06
C HIS A 4 2.53 -5.08 -14.15
N ALA A 5 2.98 -4.43 -13.08
CA ALA A 5 2.07 -3.75 -12.16
C ALA A 5 1.42 -2.55 -12.88
N THR A 6 0.12 -2.66 -13.16
CA THR A 6 -0.70 -1.59 -13.75
C THR A 6 -1.32 -0.71 -12.68
N ARG A 7 -1.47 -1.22 -11.45
CA ARG A 7 -2.04 -0.48 -10.32
C ARG A 7 -1.27 -0.77 -9.04
N VAL A 8 -1.09 0.26 -8.23
CA VAL A 8 -0.42 0.20 -6.94
C VAL A 8 -1.34 0.76 -5.87
N LEU A 9 -1.53 0.03 -4.77
CA LEU A 9 -2.24 0.50 -3.59
C LEU A 9 -1.33 0.44 -2.38
N GLU A 10 -1.24 1.55 -1.65
CA GLU A 10 -0.49 1.64 -0.41
C GLU A 10 -1.39 1.29 0.76
N SER A 11 -0.93 0.42 1.66
CA SER A 11 -1.51 0.19 2.97
C SER A 11 -0.46 0.48 4.04
N CYS A 12 -0.91 0.64 5.29
CA CYS A 12 -0.05 1.18 6.33
C CYS A 12 1.18 0.25 6.63
N HIS A 13 1.14 -1.04 6.27
CA HIS A 13 2.28 -1.98 6.39
C HIS A 13 2.68 -2.70 5.09
N SER A 14 2.05 -2.38 3.95
CA SER A 14 2.34 -3.11 2.70
C SER A 14 2.02 -2.26 1.48
N THR A 15 2.81 -2.45 0.43
CA THR A 15 2.48 -2.00 -0.93
C THR A 15 1.87 -3.17 -1.69
N TRP A 16 0.72 -2.95 -2.32
CA TRP A 16 0.02 -3.93 -3.13
C TRP A 16 0.21 -3.59 -4.60
N LEU A 17 0.71 -4.54 -5.37
CA LEU A 17 0.91 -4.41 -6.81
C LEU A 17 -0.13 -5.29 -7.51
N PHE A 18 -0.83 -4.74 -8.49
CA PHE A 18 -1.82 -5.43 -9.28
C PHE A 18 -1.45 -5.36 -10.76
N ASP A 19 -1.51 -6.51 -11.40
CA ASP A 19 -1.52 -6.71 -12.84
C ASP A 19 -2.97 -6.99 -13.22
N ASP A 20 -3.70 -5.92 -13.54
CA ASP A 20 -5.13 -5.98 -13.86
C ASP A 20 -5.39 -6.72 -15.20
N GLU A 21 -4.37 -6.82 -16.06
CA GLU A 21 -4.48 -7.51 -17.35
C GLU A 21 -4.46 -9.03 -17.18
N ASN A 22 -3.58 -9.53 -16.30
CA ASN A 22 -3.46 -10.96 -16.01
C ASN A 22 -4.24 -11.42 -14.77
N LEU A 23 -4.90 -10.49 -14.07
CA LEU A 23 -5.62 -10.73 -12.83
C LEU A 23 -4.73 -11.34 -11.72
N MET A 24 -3.53 -10.77 -11.58
CA MET A 24 -2.54 -11.21 -10.59
C MET A 24 -2.17 -10.05 -9.66
N PHE A 25 -1.92 -10.34 -8.39
CA PHE A 25 -1.43 -9.36 -7.43
C PHE A 25 -0.27 -9.90 -6.60
N CYS A 26 0.58 -9.02 -6.10
CA CYS A 26 1.56 -9.36 -5.07
C CYS A 26 1.63 -8.28 -3.99
N ARG A 27 2.09 -8.65 -2.80
CA ARG A 27 2.25 -7.74 -1.67
C ARG A 27 3.71 -7.62 -1.31
N VAL A 28 4.17 -6.39 -1.18
CA VAL A 28 5.46 -6.05 -0.63
C VAL A 28 5.25 -5.57 0.81
N ILE A 29 5.81 -6.28 1.79
CA ILE A 29 5.72 -5.86 3.20
C ILE A 29 6.74 -4.75 3.48
N LYS A 30 6.31 -3.68 4.14
CA LYS A 30 7.16 -2.59 4.62
C LYS A 30 7.81 -3.03 5.93
N THR A 31 9.12 -3.22 5.95
CA THR A 31 9.88 -3.55 7.16
C THR A 31 10.77 -2.37 7.55
N ASP A 32 10.87 -2.09 8.86
CA ASP A 32 11.67 -0.97 9.42
C ASP A 32 13.18 -1.08 9.15
N HIS A 33 13.66 -2.24 8.70
CA HIS A 33 15.09 -2.49 8.52
C HIS A 33 15.39 -2.86 7.06
N SER A 34 15.83 -1.82 6.35
CA SER A 34 16.64 -1.82 5.14
C SER A 34 17.10 -3.19 4.59
N LEU A 35 16.75 -3.40 3.30
CA LEU A 35 17.37 -4.27 2.27
C LEU A 35 16.67 -5.59 1.90
N SER A 36 15.59 -6.03 2.56
CA SER A 36 14.76 -7.12 2.02
C SER A 36 13.30 -6.70 1.82
N ILE A 37 12.96 -6.46 0.56
CA ILE A 37 11.57 -6.39 0.11
C ILE A 37 11.04 -7.83 0.17
N ALA A 38 10.30 -8.17 1.22
CA ALA A 38 9.55 -9.42 1.26
C ALA A 38 8.31 -9.27 0.37
N ALA A 39 8.51 -9.48 -0.94
CA ALA A 39 7.42 -9.61 -1.88
C ALA A 39 6.82 -11.02 -1.76
N SER A 40 5.50 -11.10 -1.62
CA SER A 40 4.79 -12.37 -1.81
C SER A 40 4.91 -12.82 -3.26
N GLU A 41 4.67 -14.10 -3.49
CA GLU A 41 4.45 -14.60 -4.84
C GLU A 41 3.24 -13.89 -5.47
N TRP A 42 3.31 -13.69 -6.79
CA TRP A 42 2.16 -13.23 -7.56
C TRP A 42 1.04 -14.27 -7.46
N THR A 43 -0.12 -13.82 -7.01
CA THR A 43 -1.28 -14.66 -6.72
C THR A 43 -2.46 -14.20 -7.56
N ALA A 44 -3.26 -15.13 -8.08
CA ALA A 44 -4.46 -14.79 -8.82
C ALA A 44 -5.51 -14.11 -7.92
N PHE A 45 -6.24 -13.17 -8.49
CA PHE A 45 -7.46 -12.61 -7.92
C PHE A 45 -8.54 -12.56 -9.00
N CYS A 46 -9.80 -12.43 -8.61
CA CYS A 46 -10.93 -12.33 -9.55
C CYS A 46 -11.57 -10.95 -9.53
N GLN A 47 -11.50 -10.24 -8.40
CA GLN A 47 -12.08 -8.90 -8.27
C GLN A 47 -11.32 -8.08 -7.22
N LEU A 48 -11.15 -6.79 -7.52
CA LEU A 48 -10.70 -5.77 -6.59
C LEU A 48 -11.88 -4.80 -6.36
N GLU A 49 -12.32 -4.68 -5.12
CA GLU A 49 -13.48 -3.88 -4.72
C GLU A 49 -13.06 -2.80 -3.72
N PHE A 50 -13.60 -1.59 -3.87
CA PHE A 50 -13.42 -0.49 -2.92
C PHE A 50 -14.73 -0.27 -2.18
N GLU A 51 -14.67 -0.20 -0.85
CA GLU A 51 -15.86 0.04 -0.05
C GLU A 51 -16.19 1.54 -0.03
N GLU A 52 -17.44 1.88 -0.35
CA GLU A 52 -17.86 3.27 -0.41
C GLU A 52 -17.88 3.91 0.99
N GLY A 53 -17.38 5.15 1.08
CA GLY A 53 -17.34 5.90 2.34
C GLY A 53 -16.24 5.46 3.30
N THR A 54 -15.39 4.51 2.92
CA THR A 54 -14.20 4.12 3.68
C THR A 54 -12.96 4.12 2.78
N ASP A 55 -11.78 4.05 3.40
CA ASP A 55 -10.52 3.83 2.67
C ASP A 55 -10.18 2.35 2.50
N SER A 56 -11.13 1.44 2.72
CA SER A 56 -10.89 0.00 2.61
C SER A 56 -11.10 -0.53 1.20
N PHE A 57 -10.33 -1.57 0.90
CA PHE A 57 -10.45 -2.35 -0.32
C PHE A 57 -10.40 -3.85 -0.02
N VAL A 58 -11.02 -4.64 -0.90
CA VAL A 58 -11.12 -6.09 -0.80
C VAL A 58 -10.58 -6.72 -2.09
N VAL A 59 -9.64 -7.66 -1.94
CA VAL A 59 -9.15 -8.52 -3.01
C VAL A 59 -9.84 -9.87 -2.88
N TRP A 60 -10.68 -10.21 -3.84
CA TRP A 60 -11.39 -11.48 -3.91
C TRP A 60 -10.52 -12.52 -4.62
N LEU A 61 -10.24 -13.63 -3.95
CA LEU A 61 -9.34 -14.69 -4.44
C LEU A 61 -10.08 -15.81 -5.18
N ASN A 62 -11.40 -15.81 -5.13
CA ASN A 62 -12.26 -16.75 -5.82
C ASN A 62 -13.65 -16.15 -6.08
N GLU A 63 -14.28 -16.61 -7.17
CA GLU A 63 -15.54 -16.07 -7.65
C GLU A 63 -16.74 -16.38 -6.74
N ASP A 64 -16.62 -17.41 -5.90
CA ASP A 64 -17.68 -17.79 -4.95
C ASP A 64 -17.78 -16.83 -3.72
N GLY A 65 -16.85 -15.88 -3.60
CA GLY A 65 -16.85 -14.88 -2.53
C GLY A 65 -16.50 -15.43 -1.13
N THR A 66 -15.85 -16.59 -1.03
CA THR A 66 -15.49 -17.18 0.27
C THR A 66 -14.05 -16.88 0.70
N ARG A 67 -13.15 -16.56 -0.23
CA ARG A 67 -11.75 -16.24 0.05
C ARG A 67 -11.47 -14.81 -0.36
N ARG A 68 -11.14 -13.98 0.64
CA ARG A 68 -10.85 -12.56 0.44
C ARG A 68 -9.75 -12.06 1.36
N LEU A 69 -9.09 -11.00 0.91
CA LEU A 69 -8.17 -10.20 1.71
C LEU A 69 -8.75 -8.79 1.79
N ARG A 70 -8.87 -8.24 3.00
CA ARG A 70 -9.29 -6.85 3.22
C ARG A 70 -8.12 -6.04 3.74
N SER A 71 -7.98 -4.82 3.27
CA SER A 71 -6.99 -3.87 3.77
C SER A 71 -7.51 -2.43 3.66
N TRP A 72 -6.74 -1.49 4.20
CA TRP A 72 -7.04 -0.07 4.19
C TRP A 72 -5.93 0.67 3.45
N ARG A 73 -6.35 1.62 2.62
CA ARG A 73 -5.42 2.51 1.93
C ARG A 73 -4.75 3.41 2.96
N HIS A 74 -3.44 3.57 2.81
CA HIS A 74 -2.69 4.59 3.53
C HIS A 74 -2.78 5.88 2.72
N LEU A 75 -3.74 6.74 3.09
CA LEU A 75 -3.84 8.12 2.61
C LEU A 75 -3.31 9.07 3.70
N ASP A 76 -3.18 10.36 3.40
CA ASP A 76 -2.73 11.41 4.36
C ASP A 76 -3.50 11.39 5.70
N HIS A 77 -4.69 10.81 5.71
CA HIS A 77 -5.51 10.59 6.90
C HIS A 77 -5.66 9.09 7.28
N CYS A 78 -4.56 8.29 7.35
CA CYS A 78 -4.61 6.89 7.87
C CYS A 78 -4.90 6.92 9.39
N ASP A 79 -6.15 6.65 9.80
CA ASP A 79 -6.56 6.49 11.21
C ASP A 79 -5.68 5.47 11.96
N SER A 80 -5.25 4.40 11.27
CA SER A 80 -4.38 3.36 11.84
C SER A 80 -2.93 3.80 12.04
N CYS A 81 -2.49 4.85 11.36
CA CYS A 81 -1.18 5.48 11.58
C CYS A 81 -1.24 6.63 12.58
N GLY A 82 -2.43 6.93 13.14
CA GLY A 82 -2.63 8.07 14.03
C GLY A 82 -2.65 9.39 13.27
N GLY A 83 -3.54 9.51 12.28
CA GLY A 83 -3.66 10.65 11.39
C GLY A 83 -3.72 12.03 12.06
N GLU A 84 -2.54 12.62 12.27
CA GLU A 84 -2.22 14.02 12.05
C GLU A 84 -0.79 14.05 11.54
N ALA A 85 -0.60 14.36 10.26
CA ALA A 85 0.70 14.71 9.73
C ALA A 85 1.11 16.09 10.28
N THR A 86 1.51 16.18 11.56
CA THR A 86 2.32 17.31 12.03
C THR A 86 3.76 17.09 11.58
N THR A 87 4.00 17.27 10.29
CA THR A 87 5.35 17.54 9.80
C THR A 87 5.30 18.76 8.89
N GLU A 88 4.96 19.91 9.46
CA GLU A 88 5.53 21.17 8.97
C GLU A 88 6.97 21.23 9.52
N LEU A 89 7.89 20.56 8.82
CA LEU A 89 9.31 20.88 8.98
C LEU A 89 9.51 22.22 8.26
N ASP A 90 9.45 23.29 9.04
CA ASP A 90 9.69 24.65 8.60
C ASP A 90 11.07 24.72 7.91
N LEU A 91 11.09 24.99 6.60
CA LEU A 91 12.31 25.06 5.77
C LEU A 91 13.31 26.13 6.28
N THR A 92 12.88 27.00 7.18
CA THR A 92 13.74 27.98 7.87
C THR A 92 14.76 27.35 8.83
N ALA A 93 14.58 26.11 9.29
CA ALA A 93 15.53 25.44 10.19
C ALA A 93 16.84 25.00 9.49
N ILE A 94 16.83 24.87 8.16
CA ILE A 94 17.97 24.34 7.39
C ILE A 94 19.02 25.43 7.08
N ALA A 95 18.66 26.72 7.19
CA ALA A 95 19.55 27.83 6.85
C ALA A 95 20.56 28.21 7.94
N SER A 96 20.48 27.63 9.14
CA SER A 96 21.34 28.00 10.27
C SER A 96 22.49 27.05 10.58
N LEU A 97 22.72 26.00 9.78
CA LEU A 97 23.99 25.26 9.80
C LEU A 97 25.06 25.99 8.96
N LYS A 98 25.36 27.22 9.39
CA LYS A 98 26.67 27.85 9.20
C LYS A 98 27.21 28.16 10.58
N THR A 99 28.22 27.43 11.00
CA THR A 99 29.18 27.94 11.99
C THR A 99 30.53 27.28 11.73
N ASP A 100 31.49 28.14 11.39
CA ASP A 100 32.95 28.03 11.31
C ASP A 100 33.62 26.66 11.08
#